data_AF-A0A318CPS8-F1
#
_entry.id   AF-A0A318CPS8-F1
#
_cell.length_a   1.000
_cell.length_b   1.000
_cell.length_c   1.000
_cell.angle_alpha   90.00
_cell.angle_beta   90.00
_cell.angle_gamma   90.00
#
_symmetry.space_group_name_H-M   'P 1'
#
loop_
_entity.id
_entity.type
_entity.pdbx_description
1 polymer ?
#
loop_
_entity_poly.entity_id
_entity_poly.type
_entity_poly.pdbx_seq_one_letter_code
_entity_poly.pdbx_strand_id
1 'polypeptide(L)' 'MKLLYLYRFKPTEATEKTKKLVDLVSKDNEVKEYRLYEDNPDYDKVVDMIWEADKVISWW' A
#
# COMPACT_ATOMS: atom_id res chain seq x y z
N MET A 1 -4.38 13.33 -2.96
CA MET A 1 -3.20 12.80 -3.70
C MET A 1 -3.42 11.33 -3.98
N LYS A 2 -2.81 10.80 -5.03
CA LYS A 2 -2.77 9.37 -5.32
C LYS A 2 -1.73 8.70 -4.43
N LEU A 3 -2.20 7.89 -3.49
CA LEU A 3 -1.37 7.10 -2.59
C LEU A 3 -1.33 5.66 -3.07
N LEU A 4 -0.14 5.08 -3.04
CA LEU A 4 0.06 3.64 -3.21
C LEU A 4 0.53 3.01 -1.91
N TYR A 5 -0.22 2.03 -1.40
CA TYR A 5 0.21 1.18 -0.29
C TYR A 5 0.72 -0.15 -0.81
N LEU A 6 1.95 -0.49 -0.43
CA LEU A 6 2.56 -1.78 -0.72
C LEU A 6 2.62 -2.59 0.57
N TYR A 7 1.88 -3.69 0.65
CA TYR A 7 1.87 -4.55 1.83
C TYR A 7 2.79 -5.75 1.63
N ARG A 8 3.81 -5.89 2.49
CA ARG A 8 4.72 -7.05 2.47
C ARG A 8 4.32 -8.17 3.45
N PHE A 9 3.32 -7.91 4.29
CA PHE A 9 2.71 -8.86 5.22
C PHE A 9 1.19 -8.85 5.04
N LYS A 10 0.50 -9.90 5.51
CA LYS A 10 -0.96 -9.95 5.40
C LYS A 10 -1.60 -8.90 6.31
N PRO A 11 -2.66 -8.18 5.91
CA PRO A 11 -3.32 -7.20 6.77
C PRO A 11 -3.73 -7.71 8.16
N THR A 12 -3.91 -9.02 8.32
CA THR A 12 -4.15 -9.69 9.60
C THR A 12 -2.97 -9.63 10.57
N GLU A 13 -1.75 -9.48 10.06
CA GLU A 13 -0.51 -9.31 10.82
C GLU A 13 -0.25 -7.82 11.14
N ALA A 14 -1.07 -6.90 10.62
CA ALA A 14 -0.94 -5.47 10.90
C ALA A 14 -1.23 -5.16 12.36
N THR A 15 -0.33 -4.41 13.00
CA THR A 15 -0.57 -3.90 14.35
C THR A 15 -1.72 -2.88 14.36
N GLU A 16 -2.40 -2.73 15.51
CA GLU A 16 -3.45 -1.71 15.69
C GLU A 16 -2.97 -0.27 15.44
N LYS A 17 -1.67 -0.01 15.60
CA LYS A 17 -1.07 1.29 15.27
C LYS A 17 -1.00 1.48 13.75
N THR A 18 -0.60 0.45 13.01
CA THR A 18 -0.55 0.49 11.53
C THR A 18 -1.92 0.77 10.94
N LYS A 19 -2.96 0.09 11.42
CA LYS A 19 -4.35 0.32 10.96
C LYS A 19 -4.80 1.77 11.17
N LYS A 20 -4.53 2.33 12.36
CA LYS A 20 -4.85 3.74 12.66
C LYS A 20 -4.09 4.72 11.77
N LEU A 21 -2.82 4.44 11.47
CA LEU A 21 -2.01 5.26 10.57
C LEU A 21 -2.53 5.20 9.13
N VAL A 22 -2.87 4.00 8.65
CA VAL A 22 -3.49 3.80 7.34
C VAL A 22 -4.79 4.59 7.24
N ASP A 23 -5.70 4.47 8.21
CA ASP A 23 -6.95 5.24 8.24
C ASP A 23 -6.73 6.76 8.21
N LEU A 24 -5.82 7.27 9.05
CA LEU A 24 -5.55 8.70 9.15
C LEU A 24 -4.99 9.26 7.83
N VAL A 25 -4.07 8.53 7.19
CA VAL A 25 -3.42 8.96 5.95
C VAL A 25 -4.36 8.80 4.74
N SER A 26 -5.29 7.85 4.78
CA SER A 26 -6.20 7.55 3.68
C SER A 26 -7.41 8.49 3.58
N LYS A 27 -7.79 9.13 4.70
CA LYS A 27 -9.06 9.87 4.83
C LYS A 27 -9.35 10.91 3.74
N ASP A 28 -8.31 11.55 3.21
CA ASP A 28 -8.42 12.64 2.23
C ASP A 28 -7.64 12.34 0.94
N ASN A 29 -7.30 11.07 0.69
CA ASN A 29 -6.47 10.65 -0.43
C ASN A 29 -7.12 9.55 -1.27
N GLU A 30 -6.78 9.52 -2.56
CA GLU A 30 -7.14 8.42 -3.45
C GLU A 30 -6.14 7.30 -3.22
N VAL A 31 -6.56 6.19 -2.62
CA VAL A 31 -5.67 5.10 -2.21
C VAL A 31 -5.80 3.92 -3.16
N LYS A 32 -4.65 3.50 -3.72
CA LYS A 32 -4.46 2.20 -4.35
C LYS A 32 -3.63 1.30 -3.43
N GLU A 33 -3.94 0.02 -3.43
CA GLU A 33 -3.24 -0.98 -2.62
C GLU A 33 -2.70 -2.09 -3.50
N TYR A 34 -1.51 -2.58 -3.16
CA TYR A 34 -0.91 -3.77 -3.79
C TYR A 34 -0.32 -4.68 -2.72
N ARG A 35 -0.54 -5.99 -2.89
CA ARG A 35 -0.14 -7.03 -1.92
C ARG A 35 1.09 -7.75 -2.45
N LEU A 36 2.26 -7.39 -1.92
CA LEU A 36 3.53 -8.03 -2.27
C LEU A 36 3.74 -9.38 -1.60
N TYR A 37 2.90 -9.76 -0.63
CA TYR A 37 2.97 -11.03 0.08
C TYR A 37 2.25 -12.18 -0.64
N GLU A 38 1.50 -11.90 -1.72
CA GLU A 38 0.85 -12.94 -2.52
C GLU A 38 1.88 -13.66 -3.41
N ASP A 39 1.64 -14.93 -3.73
CA ASP A 39 2.53 -15.72 -4.58
C ASP A 39 2.55 -15.16 -6.02
N ASN A 40 3.76 -14.93 -6.56
CA ASN A 40 4.03 -14.29 -7.86
C ASN A 40 3.46 -12.86 -8.03
N PRO A 41 3.98 -11.88 -7.30
CA PRO A 41 3.64 -10.48 -7.55
C PRO A 41 4.12 -10.04 -8.95
N ASP A 42 3.24 -9.39 -9.69
CA ASP A 42 3.53 -8.73 -10.96
C ASP A 42 4.27 -7.41 -10.70
N TYR A 43 5.61 -7.49 -10.76
CA TYR A 43 6.47 -6.34 -10.49
C TYR A 43 6.40 -5.26 -11.57
N ASP A 44 6.11 -5.61 -12.83
CA ASP A 44 5.95 -4.62 -13.89
C ASP A 44 4.75 -3.72 -13.58
N LYS A 45 3.63 -4.33 -13.19
CA LYS A 45 2.46 -3.60 -12.70
C LYS A 45 2.74 -2.78 -11.45
N VAL A 46 3.57 -3.27 -10.52
CA VAL A 46 3.95 -2.50 -9.32
C VAL A 46 4.72 -1.25 -9.71
N VAL A 47 5.65 -1.35 -10.67
CA VAL A 47 6.40 -0.19 -11.18
C VAL A 47 5.46 0.82 -11.80
N ASP A 48 4.51 0.39 -12.63
CA ASP A 48 3.51 1.29 -13.22
C ASP A 48 2.68 2.01 -12.13
N MET A 49 2.22 1.27 -11.13
CA MET A 49 1.47 1.85 -10.00
C MET A 49 2.31 2.84 -9.19
N ILE A 50 3.62 2.61 -9.04
CA ILE A 50 4.54 3.54 -8.36
C ILE A 50 4.64 4.85 -9.15
N TRP A 51 4.76 4.79 -10.47
CA TRP A 51 4.85 5.98 -11.32
C TRP A 51 3.55 6.80 -11.37
N GLU A 52 2.39 6.14 -11.25
CA GLU A 52 1.08 6.80 -11.21
C GLU A 52 0.76 7.48 -9.86
N ALA A 53 1.46 7.09 -8.79
CA ALA A 53 1.20 7.57 -7.45
C ALA A 53 2.00 8.84 -7.13
N ASP A 54 1.35 9.80 -6.47
CA ASP A 54 2.04 10.98 -5.94
C ASP A 54 2.94 10.60 -4.76
N LYS A 55 2.58 9.55 -4.02
CA LYS A 55 3.37 9.05 -2.89
C LYS A 55 3.12 7.57 -2.65
N VAL A 56 4.21 6.85 -2.34
CA VAL A 56 4.20 5.41 -2.06
C VAL A 56 4.55 5.18 -0.59
N ILE A 57 3.77 4.34 0.09
CA ILE A 57 4.04 3.90 1.47
C ILE A 57 4.15 2.38 1.47
N SER A 58 5.33 1.86 1.81
CA SER A 58 5.55 0.43 1.98
C SER A 58 5.35 0.04 3.44
N TRP A 59 4.43 -0.89 3.69
CA TRP A 59 4.17 -1.47 4.99
C TRP A 59 4.91 -2.80 5.11
N TRP A 60 5.83 -2.83 6.08
CA TRP A 60 6.74 -3.93 6.41
C TRP A 60 6.44 -4.52 7.77
#